data_AF-A0A151NJZ3-F1
#
_entry.id   AF-A0A151NJZ3-F1
#
_cell.length_a   1.000
_cell.length_b   1.000
_cell.length_c   1.000
_cell.angle_alpha   90.00
_cell.angle_beta   90.00
_cell.angle_gamma   90.00
#
_symmetry.space_group_name_H-M   'P 1'
#
loop_
_entity.id
_entity.type
_entity.pdbx_description
1 polymer ?
#
loop_
_entity_poly.entity_id
_entity_poly.type
_entity_poly.pdbx_seq_one_letter_code
_entity_poly.pdbx_strand_id
1 'polypeptide(L)'
;MHSLVFLCAQKLASHHATARGALEVLPTELYPVLFKAAFLDKRTLVLQDLVQTWPFPVLSFQRLLRRCQHCDRAPLQEKPSKLCVQTVILGVVAYLGAALEGRSHGSGRRHCLRVLDMTGLQDDGTDQGSESMSLWSRTVTLAKACIDVSKQQSKCTQRTSKRRKGPYSSLAALPPPRLVSVEVRVDLFVNSTSYGVLKDALQANAHSALRLRCRDFRAEELSIASTVGLLEFLDPAGVRQVDLRFNNLGLSGLRVVLPHMAKFTNLVSLKLPYSNIDVRRLSAGMEGSLHYFATQLGRLSCLKELNLGSSRLSGRLRQLLGNLQGPLESLELAFCYLLPSDLAYLSQSLHTPALKKLDLSGNNLSDTLLQPFQRLLREAAGSLLHLDIMECRLADTHLEALLPILCCCARLRYLGVFGNPLSTRGLKTLLLRTAGLSDLRLVIYPYPVDCYGEDLPWPPSSSSLLNGSVDEEKFSRVSAELQQMLLSTDRNDAIWTTNLCRHNTLDYFNL
;
A
#
# COMPACT_ATOMS: atom_id res chain seq x y z
N MET A 1 22.94 8.50 14.60
CA MET A 1 23.33 9.40 15.70
C MET A 1 22.10 9.99 16.37
N HIS A 2 22.15 10.23 17.68
CA HIS A 2 21.10 10.92 18.43
C HIS A 2 21.61 12.28 18.91
N SER A 3 20.83 13.33 18.69
CA SER A 3 21.14 14.67 19.22
C SER A 3 20.91 14.73 20.74
N LEU A 4 21.57 15.68 21.43
CA LEU A 4 21.32 15.95 22.85
C LEU A 4 19.84 16.22 23.13
N VAL A 5 19.17 16.97 22.25
CA VAL A 5 17.72 17.24 22.35
C VAL A 5 16.90 15.96 22.38
N PHE A 6 17.25 14.98 21.54
CA PHE A 6 16.55 13.69 21.49
C PHE A 6 16.78 12.88 22.78
N LEU A 7 18.02 12.84 23.28
CA LEU A 7 18.34 12.14 24.53
C LEU A 7 17.63 12.76 25.74
N CYS A 8 17.56 14.09 25.82
CA CYS A 8 16.77 14.80 26.83
C CYS A 8 15.28 14.46 26.72
N ALA A 9 14.74 14.42 25.50
CA ALA A 9 13.36 14.05 25.26
C ALA A 9 13.05 12.60 25.69
N GLN A 10 13.95 11.64 25.43
CA GLN A 10 13.82 10.26 25.92
C GLN A 10 13.82 10.20 27.44
N LYS A 11 14.74 10.93 28.09
CA LYS A 11 14.84 10.96 29.56
C LYS A 11 13.63 11.61 30.22
N LEU A 12 13.07 12.64 29.59
CA LEU A 12 11.81 13.25 30.03
C LEU A 12 10.65 12.27 29.85
N ALA A 13 10.53 11.63 28.69
CA ALA A 13 9.47 10.66 28.40
C ALA A 13 9.53 9.40 29.29
N SER A 14 10.69 9.06 29.86
CA SER A 14 10.80 7.93 30.78
C SER A 14 10.11 8.16 32.13
N HIS A 15 9.81 9.41 32.50
CA HIS A 15 9.18 9.78 33.76
C HIS A 15 7.84 10.51 33.51
N HIS A 16 6.74 9.75 33.56
CA HIS A 16 5.41 10.26 33.19
C HIS A 16 4.97 11.51 33.98
N ALA A 17 5.11 11.51 35.31
CA ALA A 17 4.70 12.64 36.15
C ALA A 17 5.46 13.93 35.80
N THR A 18 6.78 13.83 35.61
CA THR A 18 7.63 14.97 35.22
C THR A 18 7.30 15.45 33.81
N ALA A 19 7.11 14.53 32.86
CA ALA A 19 6.72 14.87 31.50
C ALA A 19 5.40 15.63 31.48
N ARG A 20 4.37 15.14 32.20
CA ARG A 20 3.05 15.76 32.28
C ARG A 20 3.11 17.19 32.80
N GLY A 21 3.85 17.43 33.88
CA GLY A 21 4.05 18.79 34.40
C GLY A 21 4.83 19.69 33.44
N ALA A 22 5.82 19.13 32.74
CA ALA A 22 6.63 19.88 31.78
C ALA A 22 5.85 20.34 30.55
N LEU A 23 4.83 19.59 30.09
CA LEU A 23 4.04 19.94 28.88
C LEU A 23 3.39 21.32 28.96
N GLU A 24 3.04 21.80 30.15
CA GLU A 24 2.45 23.13 30.33
C GLU A 24 3.44 24.27 30.04
N VAL A 25 4.73 24.02 30.27
CA VAL A 25 5.81 25.02 30.20
C VAL A 25 6.69 24.84 28.97
N LEU A 26 6.71 23.63 28.39
CA LEU A 26 7.57 23.26 27.28
C LEU A 26 7.31 24.15 26.04
N PRO A 27 8.37 24.64 25.36
CA PRO A 27 8.24 25.26 24.04
C PRO A 27 7.57 24.32 23.03
N THR A 28 6.72 24.87 22.16
CA THR A 28 5.93 24.10 21.21
C THR A 28 6.78 23.33 20.20
N GLU A 29 7.99 23.82 19.92
CA GLU A 29 8.97 23.27 18.98
C GLU A 29 9.53 21.91 19.45
N LEU A 30 9.45 21.63 20.75
CA LEU A 30 9.96 20.39 21.34
C LEU A 30 8.94 19.24 21.34
N TYR A 31 7.65 19.53 21.13
CA TYR A 31 6.59 18.51 21.06
C TYR A 31 6.85 17.43 20.00
N PRO A 32 7.27 17.75 18.76
CA PRO A 32 7.58 16.74 17.74
C PRO A 32 8.68 15.76 18.16
N VAL A 33 9.75 16.27 18.78
CA VAL A 33 10.88 15.45 19.22
C VAL A 33 10.49 14.59 20.42
N LEU A 34 9.74 15.16 21.38
CA LEU A 34 9.22 14.44 22.54
C LEU A 34 8.23 13.34 22.13
N PHE A 35 7.36 13.62 21.16
CA PHE A 35 6.46 12.61 20.58
C PHE A 35 7.25 11.46 19.94
N LYS A 36 8.24 11.76 19.09
CA LYS A 36 9.06 10.74 18.44
C LYS A 36 9.79 9.88 19.47
N ALA A 37 10.37 10.49 20.50
CA ALA A 37 11.05 9.79 21.60
C ALA A 37 10.09 8.88 22.37
N ALA A 38 8.94 9.41 22.81
CA ALA A 38 7.92 8.64 23.54
C ALA A 38 7.36 7.49 22.69
N PHE A 39 7.21 7.69 21.38
CA PHE A 39 6.73 6.67 20.44
C PHE A 39 7.74 5.54 20.27
N LEU A 40 9.02 5.87 20.09
CA LEU A 40 10.10 4.89 19.95
C LEU A 40 10.32 4.08 21.23
N ASP A 41 10.25 4.74 22.39
CA ASP A 41 10.46 4.11 23.70
C ASP A 41 9.17 3.53 24.31
N LYS A 42 8.08 3.46 23.52
CA LYS A 42 6.76 2.91 23.89
C LYS A 42 6.18 3.51 25.18
N ARG A 43 6.40 4.80 25.43
CA ARG A 43 5.91 5.55 26.60
C ARG A 43 4.47 6.00 26.38
N THR A 44 3.54 5.07 26.44
CA THR A 44 2.11 5.27 26.11
C THR A 44 1.45 6.39 26.91
N LEU A 45 1.63 6.44 28.24
CA LEU A 45 1.01 7.49 29.06
C LEU A 45 1.45 8.91 28.63
N VAL A 46 2.73 9.08 28.32
CA VAL A 46 3.26 10.36 27.82
C VAL A 46 2.73 10.68 26.42
N LEU A 47 2.60 9.68 25.54
CA LEU A 47 1.96 9.86 24.23
C LEU A 47 0.51 10.33 24.36
N GLN A 48 -0.25 9.77 25.30
CA GLN A 48 -1.63 10.15 25.51
C GLN A 48 -1.77 11.61 25.95
N ASP A 49 -0.89 12.06 26.87
CA ASP A 49 -0.87 13.46 27.33
C ASP A 49 -0.41 14.41 26.22
N LEU A 50 0.59 14.01 25.42
CA LEU A 50 1.06 14.78 24.26
C LEU A 50 -0.04 15.00 23.22
N VAL A 51 -0.83 13.97 22.91
CA VAL A 51 -1.91 14.07 21.92
C VAL A 51 -3.02 14.99 22.43
N GLN A 52 -3.38 14.88 23.72
CA GLN A 52 -4.39 15.76 24.33
C GLN A 52 -3.95 17.22 24.40
N THR A 53 -2.65 17.47 24.59
CA THR A 53 -2.09 18.81 24.71
C THR A 53 -1.43 19.30 23.42
N TRP A 54 -1.69 18.64 22.29
CA TRP A 54 -0.97 18.90 21.04
C TRP A 54 -1.16 20.36 20.58
N PRO A 55 -0.08 21.13 20.41
CA PRO A 55 -0.17 22.57 20.19
C PRO A 55 -0.47 22.93 18.73
N PHE A 56 -0.31 21.99 17.79
CA PHE A 56 -0.46 22.24 16.36
C PHE A 56 -1.82 21.77 15.82
N PRO A 57 -2.30 22.34 14.70
CA PRO A 57 -3.53 21.86 14.07
C PRO A 57 -3.40 20.46 13.46
N VAL A 58 -2.18 20.01 13.18
CA VAL A 58 -1.92 18.73 12.52
C VAL A 58 -0.94 17.90 13.35
N LEU A 59 -1.28 16.65 13.60
CA LEU A 59 -0.38 15.60 14.07
C LEU A 59 -0.22 14.60 12.93
N SER A 60 0.94 14.60 12.26
CA SER A 60 1.20 13.74 11.10
C SER A 60 2.29 12.72 11.41
N PHE A 61 1.95 11.44 11.33
CA PHE A 61 2.90 10.33 11.48
C PHE A 61 3.98 10.38 10.41
N GLN A 62 3.63 10.79 9.18
CA GLN A 62 4.61 10.95 8.11
C GLN A 62 5.70 11.97 8.47
N ARG A 63 5.34 13.05 9.18
CA ARG A 63 6.32 14.06 9.60
C ARG A 63 7.08 13.64 10.85
N LEU A 64 6.40 13.05 11.82
CA LEU A 64 6.95 12.75 13.15
C LEU A 64 7.80 11.47 13.18
N LEU A 65 7.48 10.49 12.34
CA LEU A 65 8.09 9.16 12.37
C LEU A 65 9.12 8.93 11.24
N ARG A 66 9.41 9.95 10.43
CA ARG A 66 10.51 9.93 9.45
C ARG A 66 11.85 10.27 10.11
N ARG A 67 12.95 10.01 9.38
CA ARG A 67 14.28 10.49 9.76
C ARG A 67 14.26 12.00 9.93
N CYS A 68 14.96 12.50 10.94
CA CYS A 68 15.09 13.93 11.19
C CYS A 68 16.47 14.23 11.76
N GLN A 69 16.84 15.51 11.79
CA GLN A 69 18.11 16.00 12.33
C GLN A 69 18.44 15.54 13.77
N HIS A 70 17.43 15.09 14.52
CA HIS A 70 17.59 14.67 15.92
C HIS A 70 17.77 13.16 16.10
N CYS A 71 17.29 12.35 15.14
CA CYS A 71 17.26 10.90 15.22
C CYS A 71 17.13 10.28 13.81
N ASP A 72 18.14 9.48 13.45
CA ASP A 72 18.22 8.78 12.16
C ASP A 72 17.25 7.60 12.03
N ARG A 73 16.60 7.17 13.11
CA ARG A 73 15.60 6.11 13.06
C ARG A 73 14.31 6.60 12.41
N ALA A 74 13.71 5.73 11.60
CA ALA A 74 12.47 5.99 10.88
C ALA A 74 11.40 4.97 11.26
N PRO A 75 10.73 5.11 12.42
CA PRO A 75 9.64 4.23 12.82
C PRO A 75 8.45 4.19 11.86
N LEU A 76 8.38 5.07 10.86
CA LEU A 76 7.42 4.93 9.75
C LEU A 76 7.74 3.71 8.86
N GLN A 77 9.03 3.38 8.72
CA GLN A 77 9.55 2.23 7.98
C GLN A 77 9.75 1.00 8.90
N GLU A 78 9.93 1.22 10.21
CA GLU A 78 10.07 0.16 11.21
C GLU A 78 8.70 -0.11 11.88
N LYS A 79 8.01 -1.20 11.49
CA LYS A 79 6.73 -1.71 12.04
C LYS A 79 6.25 -1.01 13.34
N PRO A 80 5.26 -0.08 13.27
CA PRO A 80 4.88 0.73 14.43
C PRO A 80 4.27 -0.12 15.54
N SER A 81 4.58 0.24 16.80
CA SER A 81 4.04 -0.44 17.98
C SER A 81 2.52 -0.28 18.08
N LYS A 82 1.81 -1.39 18.24
CA LYS A 82 0.36 -1.45 18.42
C LYS A 82 -0.13 -0.60 19.58
N LEU A 83 0.54 -0.69 20.73
CA LEU A 83 0.19 0.08 21.91
C LEU A 83 0.31 1.59 21.67
N CYS A 84 1.37 2.03 20.97
CA CYS A 84 1.57 3.45 20.67
C CYS A 84 0.49 3.99 19.74
N VAL A 85 0.19 3.28 18.65
CA VAL A 85 -0.86 3.68 17.70
C VAL A 85 -2.23 3.74 18.37
N GLN A 86 -2.58 2.71 19.15
CA GLN A 86 -3.82 2.70 19.94
C GLN A 86 -3.88 3.86 20.92
N THR A 87 -2.78 4.16 21.60
CA THR A 87 -2.72 5.25 22.59
C THR A 87 -2.91 6.61 21.93
N VAL A 88 -2.39 6.81 20.72
CA VAL A 88 -2.65 8.06 19.97
C VAL A 88 -4.13 8.20 19.62
N ILE A 89 -4.77 7.13 19.14
CA ILE A 89 -6.23 7.13 18.85
C ILE A 89 -7.01 7.46 20.12
N LEU A 90 -6.71 6.77 21.23
CA LEU A 90 -7.35 6.99 22.52
C LEU A 90 -7.10 8.40 23.07
N GLY A 91 -5.92 8.97 22.83
CA GLY A 91 -5.59 10.36 23.18
C GLY A 91 -6.49 11.36 22.45
N VAL A 92 -6.76 11.14 21.15
CA VAL A 92 -7.71 11.97 20.40
C VAL A 92 -9.15 11.79 20.88
N VAL A 93 -9.57 10.55 21.18
CA VAL A 93 -10.90 10.28 21.75
C VAL A 93 -11.07 10.98 23.10
N ALA A 94 -10.06 10.92 23.97
CA ALA A 94 -10.06 11.60 25.27
C ALA A 94 -10.12 13.12 25.12
N TYR A 95 -9.33 13.68 24.19
CA TYR A 95 -9.36 15.11 23.84
C TYR A 95 -10.75 15.56 23.39
N LEU A 96 -11.38 14.82 22.47
CA LEU A 96 -12.74 15.11 22.01
C LEU A 96 -13.77 14.94 23.12
N GLY A 97 -13.63 13.92 23.97
CA GLY A 97 -14.50 13.72 25.13
C GLY A 97 -14.46 14.90 26.10
N ALA A 98 -13.26 15.38 26.45
CA ALA A 98 -13.08 16.54 27.31
C ALA A 98 -13.67 17.82 26.69
N ALA A 99 -13.49 18.01 25.38
CA ALA A 99 -14.06 19.13 24.63
C ALA A 99 -15.61 19.09 24.60
N LEU A 100 -16.21 17.91 24.43
CA LEU A 100 -17.66 17.72 24.43
C LEU A 100 -18.31 17.93 25.80
N GLU A 101 -17.58 17.64 26.89
CA GLU A 101 -18.05 17.86 28.27
C GLU A 101 -17.85 19.31 28.75
N GLY A 102 -17.25 20.18 27.94
CA GLY A 102 -16.97 21.57 28.32
C GLY A 102 -15.89 21.71 29.39
N ARG A 103 -15.12 20.64 29.67
CA ARG A 103 -13.96 20.64 30.57
C ARG A 103 -12.73 21.22 29.85
N SER A 104 -12.85 22.42 29.30
CA SER A 104 -11.68 23.15 28.85
C SER A 104 -11.00 23.73 30.09
N HIS A 105 -9.94 23.07 30.55
CA HIS A 105 -9.09 23.61 31.61
C HIS A 105 -8.60 25.00 31.18
N GLY A 106 -8.81 25.99 32.04
CA GLY A 106 -8.48 27.40 31.81
C GLY A 106 -6.99 27.70 31.78
N SER A 107 -6.25 27.11 30.83
CA SER A 107 -4.87 27.48 30.51
C SER A 107 -4.83 28.08 29.11
N GLY A 108 -4.21 29.26 28.98
CA GLY A 108 -4.21 30.11 27.78
C GLY A 108 -3.59 29.51 26.51
N ARG A 109 -3.18 28.23 26.50
CA ARG A 109 -2.72 27.52 25.30
C ARG A 109 -3.92 26.88 24.59
N ARG A 110 -4.30 27.46 23.45
CA ARG A 110 -5.37 26.90 22.60
C ARG A 110 -4.93 25.54 22.08
N HIS A 111 -5.50 24.46 22.60
CA HIS A 111 -5.42 23.14 21.99
C HIS A 111 -6.02 23.21 20.59
N CYS A 112 -5.25 22.82 19.57
CA CYS A 112 -5.57 23.15 18.18
C CYS A 112 -5.77 21.94 17.28
N LEU A 113 -5.62 20.70 17.77
CA LEU A 113 -5.65 19.52 16.91
C LEU A 113 -6.95 19.44 16.11
N ARG A 114 -6.80 19.42 14.78
CA ARG A 114 -7.87 19.32 13.78
C ARG A 114 -7.66 18.16 12.82
N VAL A 115 -6.41 17.76 12.60
CA VAL A 115 -6.07 16.66 11.69
C VAL A 115 -5.10 15.71 12.37
N LEU A 116 -5.50 14.44 12.47
CA LEU A 116 -4.60 13.32 12.78
C LEU A 116 -4.31 12.59 11.46
N ASP A 117 -3.10 12.71 10.95
CA ASP A 117 -2.66 12.02 9.74
C ASP A 117 -1.85 10.78 10.11
N MET A 118 -2.48 9.61 9.95
CA MET A 118 -1.90 8.29 10.24
C MET A 118 -1.54 7.54 8.95
N THR A 119 -1.51 8.23 7.81
CA THR A 119 -1.27 7.59 6.51
C THR A 119 0.19 7.21 6.30
N GLY A 120 0.45 6.22 5.45
CA GLY A 120 1.80 5.78 5.08
C GLY A 120 2.51 4.95 6.14
N LEU A 121 1.78 4.41 7.13
CA LEU A 121 2.28 3.33 7.98
C LEU A 121 2.31 2.05 7.15
N GLN A 122 3.50 1.53 6.86
CA GLN A 122 3.63 0.28 6.10
C GLN A 122 2.96 -0.89 6.83
N ASP A 123 2.41 -1.81 6.05
CA ASP A 123 1.88 -3.09 6.50
C ASP A 123 2.35 -4.15 5.51
N ASP A 124 3.56 -4.67 5.73
CA ASP A 124 4.01 -5.88 5.04
C ASP A 124 3.21 -7.04 5.61
N GLY A 125 2.18 -7.47 4.87
CA GLY A 125 1.27 -8.55 5.25
C GLY A 125 1.93 -9.93 5.43
N THR A 126 3.24 -10.01 5.55
CA THR A 126 4.03 -11.24 5.60
C THR A 126 4.66 -11.56 6.96
N ASP A 127 4.47 -10.74 8.02
CA ASP A 127 5.14 -11.07 9.28
C ASP A 127 4.43 -10.50 10.52
N GLN A 128 3.62 -11.38 11.16
CA GLN A 128 2.85 -11.19 12.40
C GLN A 128 3.76 -11.10 13.64
N GLY A 129 4.67 -10.12 13.66
CA GLY A 129 5.26 -9.70 14.93
C GLY A 129 4.14 -9.26 15.86
N SER A 130 3.92 -9.99 16.97
CA SER A 130 2.83 -9.81 17.96
C SER A 130 2.64 -8.36 18.45
N GLU A 131 3.67 -7.52 18.32
CA GLU A 131 3.67 -6.13 18.78
C GLU A 131 3.31 -5.07 17.73
N SER A 132 3.24 -5.40 16.43
CA SER A 132 2.91 -4.40 15.39
C SER A 132 1.41 -4.37 15.07
N MET A 133 0.89 -3.19 14.75
CA MET A 133 -0.52 -3.03 14.37
C MET A 133 -0.69 -3.16 12.86
N SER A 134 -1.31 -4.25 12.41
CA SER A 134 -1.71 -4.40 11.00
C SER A 134 -2.69 -3.32 10.57
N LEU A 135 -2.75 -3.04 9.27
CA LEU A 135 -3.68 -2.09 8.65
C LEU A 135 -5.13 -2.45 8.98
N TRP A 136 -5.44 -3.74 9.01
CA TRP A 136 -6.75 -4.25 9.44
C TRP A 136 -7.06 -3.85 10.89
N SER A 137 -6.15 -4.12 11.82
CA SER A 137 -6.33 -3.81 13.24
C SER A 137 -6.48 -2.31 13.48
N ARG A 138 -5.71 -1.49 12.75
CA ARG A 138 -5.83 -0.02 12.75
C ARG A 138 -7.22 0.43 12.29
N THR A 139 -7.69 -0.12 11.17
CA THR A 139 -9.01 0.19 10.60
C THR A 139 -10.14 -0.11 11.60
N VAL A 140 -10.14 -1.30 12.20
CA VAL A 140 -11.16 -1.70 13.19
C VAL A 140 -11.11 -0.81 14.44
N THR A 141 -9.91 -0.49 14.93
CA THR A 141 -9.74 0.36 16.13
C THR A 141 -10.27 1.77 15.89
N LEU A 142 -9.93 2.37 14.75
CA LEU A 142 -10.43 3.69 14.37
C LEU A 142 -11.94 3.69 14.15
N ALA A 143 -12.48 2.69 13.47
CA ALA A 143 -13.92 2.58 13.24
C ALA A 143 -14.69 2.50 14.56
N LYS A 144 -14.23 1.67 15.52
CA LYS A 144 -14.81 1.60 16.88
C LYS A 144 -14.72 2.95 17.61
N ALA A 145 -13.57 3.61 17.58
CA ALA A 145 -13.39 4.93 18.18
C ALA A 145 -14.37 5.97 17.62
N CYS A 146 -14.58 6.00 16.30
CA CYS A 146 -15.55 6.90 15.67
C CYS A 146 -16.98 6.62 16.12
N ILE A 147 -17.37 5.35 16.18
CA ILE A 147 -18.69 4.94 16.66
C ILE A 147 -18.90 5.37 18.12
N ASP A 148 -17.89 5.19 18.98
CA ASP A 148 -17.97 5.53 20.39
C ASP A 148 -18.06 7.05 20.62
N VAL A 149 -17.25 7.84 19.90
CA VAL A 149 -17.34 9.31 19.93
C VAL A 149 -18.70 9.80 19.45
N SER A 150 -19.24 9.24 18.36
CA SER A 150 -20.59 9.56 17.87
C SER A 150 -21.67 9.26 18.92
N LYS A 151 -21.60 8.10 19.59
CA LYS A 151 -22.51 7.72 20.69
C LYS A 151 -22.39 8.66 21.90
N GLN A 152 -21.18 9.11 22.24
CA GLN A 152 -20.97 10.07 23.33
C GLN A 152 -21.56 11.44 22.98
N GLN A 153 -21.35 11.90 21.75
CA GLN A 153 -21.86 13.17 21.25
C GLN A 153 -23.40 13.20 21.22
N SER A 154 -24.05 12.12 20.76
CA SER A 154 -25.52 12.03 20.76
C SER A 154 -26.09 12.03 22.19
N LYS A 155 -25.45 11.32 23.13
CA LYS A 155 -25.82 11.34 24.57
C LYS A 155 -25.69 12.74 25.17
N CYS A 156 -24.59 13.46 24.88
CA CYS A 156 -24.39 14.83 25.39
C CYS A 156 -25.47 15.78 24.84
N THR A 157 -25.75 15.69 23.55
CA THR A 157 -26.78 16.50 22.88
C THR A 157 -28.17 16.26 23.48
N GLN A 158 -28.55 15.00 23.74
CA GLN A 158 -29.82 14.66 24.39
C GLN A 158 -29.92 15.17 25.83
N ARG A 159 -28.82 15.18 26.59
CA ARG A 159 -28.81 15.74 27.96
C ARG A 159 -29.06 17.25 27.96
N THR A 160 -28.45 17.97 27.02
CA THR A 160 -28.64 19.42 26.89
C THR A 160 -30.06 19.78 26.44
N SER A 161 -30.68 18.99 25.55
CA SER A 161 -32.07 19.22 25.11
C SER A 161 -33.09 18.95 26.21
N LYS A 162 -32.87 17.92 27.06
CA LYS A 162 -33.71 17.66 28.25
C LYS A 162 -33.62 18.76 29.29
N ARG A 163 -32.42 19.31 29.55
CA ARG A 163 -32.25 20.47 30.46
C ARG A 163 -32.94 21.74 29.95
N ARG A 164 -33.00 21.96 28.63
CA ARG A 164 -33.70 23.10 28.02
C ARG A 164 -35.24 23.03 28.07
N LYS A 165 -35.82 21.87 28.37
CA LYS A 165 -37.29 21.68 28.51
C LYS A 165 -37.82 21.84 29.95
N GLY A 166 -36.99 22.25 30.91
CA GLY A 166 -37.42 22.53 32.27
C GLY A 166 -38.21 23.85 32.38
N PRO A 167 -39.12 24.01 33.37
CA PRO A 167 -40.09 25.12 33.43
C PRO A 167 -39.50 26.52 33.65
N TYR A 168 -38.19 26.65 33.84
CA TYR A 168 -37.51 27.90 34.23
C TYR A 168 -36.22 28.16 33.42
N SER A 169 -36.29 28.18 32.09
CA SER A 169 -35.11 28.49 31.25
C SER A 169 -35.37 29.63 30.27
N SER A 170 -35.68 30.81 30.80
CA SER A 170 -35.52 32.09 30.09
C SER A 170 -34.19 32.73 30.49
N LEU A 171 -33.07 32.17 30.03
CA LEU A 171 -31.75 32.81 30.10
C LEU A 171 -31.05 32.62 28.76
N ALA A 172 -30.49 33.72 28.27
CA ALA A 172 -29.87 33.95 26.97
C ALA A 172 -29.36 32.69 26.25
N ALA A 173 -29.70 32.57 24.96
CA ALA A 173 -29.18 31.54 24.08
C ALA A 173 -27.64 31.61 24.02
N LEU A 174 -26.98 30.87 24.92
CA LEU A 174 -25.55 30.61 24.83
C LEU A 174 -25.27 30.10 23.40
N PRO A 175 -24.27 30.67 22.70
CA PRO A 175 -23.93 30.22 21.36
C PRO A 175 -23.67 28.72 21.42
N PRO A 176 -24.10 27.95 20.38
CA PRO A 176 -23.87 26.51 20.36
C PRO A 176 -22.38 26.25 20.61
N PRO A 177 -22.03 25.28 21.48
CA PRO A 177 -20.62 24.98 21.75
C PRO A 177 -19.91 24.74 20.41
N ARG A 178 -18.80 25.45 20.19
CA ARG A 178 -17.99 25.27 18.98
C ARG A 178 -17.56 23.81 18.93
N LEU A 179 -18.15 23.04 18.02
CA LEU A 179 -17.84 21.63 17.83
C LEU A 179 -16.40 21.52 17.33
N VAL A 180 -15.49 21.20 18.26
CA VAL A 180 -14.15 20.75 17.90
C VAL A 180 -14.32 19.43 17.17
N SER A 181 -13.88 19.39 15.92
CA SER A 181 -13.86 18.16 15.14
C SER A 181 -12.42 17.86 14.73
N VAL A 182 -12.09 16.57 14.74
CA VAL A 182 -10.80 16.05 14.31
C VAL A 182 -11.03 15.14 13.11
N GLU A 183 -10.38 15.49 12.01
CA GLU A 183 -10.28 14.66 10.81
C GLU A 183 -9.12 13.67 10.97
N VAL A 184 -9.39 12.39 10.80
CA VAL A 184 -8.37 11.34 10.77
C VAL A 184 -8.13 10.93 9.31
N ARG A 185 -6.95 11.23 8.79
CA ARG A 185 -6.51 10.74 7.47
C ARG A 185 -5.83 9.41 7.67
N VAL A 186 -6.31 8.38 6.98
CA VAL A 186 -5.83 7.01 7.19
C VAL A 186 -5.97 6.16 5.93
N ASP A 187 -5.15 5.13 5.85
CA ASP A 187 -5.26 4.05 4.87
C ASP A 187 -6.16 2.96 5.47
N LEU A 188 -7.18 2.51 4.75
CA LEU A 188 -8.19 1.59 5.27
C LEU A 188 -8.03 0.22 4.64
N PHE A 189 -8.14 -0.82 5.46
CA PHE A 189 -8.26 -2.20 5.00
C PHE A 189 -9.44 -2.88 5.66
N VAL A 190 -10.31 -3.44 4.82
CA VAL A 190 -11.56 -4.09 5.23
C VAL A 190 -11.69 -5.47 4.59
N ASN A 191 -12.29 -6.39 5.35
CA ASN A 191 -12.70 -7.71 4.89
C ASN A 191 -14.14 -8.02 5.32
N SER A 192 -14.64 -9.19 4.96
CA SER A 192 -16.00 -9.66 5.30
C SER A 192 -16.37 -9.47 6.78
N THR A 193 -15.43 -9.71 7.70
CA THR A 193 -15.66 -9.61 9.16
C THR A 193 -15.70 -8.18 9.70
N SER A 194 -15.03 -7.23 9.04
CA SER A 194 -14.87 -5.84 9.51
C SER A 194 -15.75 -4.84 8.77
N TYR A 195 -16.40 -5.26 7.68
CA TYR A 195 -17.30 -4.44 6.85
C TYR A 195 -18.35 -3.67 7.67
N GLY A 196 -19.09 -4.35 8.55
CA GLY A 196 -20.16 -3.71 9.33
C GLY A 196 -19.66 -2.57 10.20
N VAL A 197 -18.56 -2.81 10.93
CA VAL A 197 -17.97 -1.82 11.83
C VAL A 197 -17.46 -0.60 11.05
N LEU A 198 -16.81 -0.82 9.90
CA LEU A 198 -16.34 0.29 9.07
C LEU A 198 -17.50 1.06 8.44
N LYS A 199 -18.54 0.38 7.95
CA LYS A 199 -19.73 1.01 7.38
C LYS A 199 -20.42 1.91 8.40
N ASP A 200 -20.65 1.43 9.61
CA ASP A 200 -21.27 2.20 10.68
C ASP A 200 -20.45 3.45 11.04
N ALA A 201 -19.11 3.31 11.08
CA ALA A 201 -18.21 4.44 11.32
C ALA A 201 -18.26 5.48 10.19
N LEU A 202 -18.27 5.05 8.93
CA LEU A 202 -18.35 5.94 7.78
C LEU A 202 -19.72 6.63 7.67
N GLN A 203 -20.81 5.94 8.01
CA GLN A 203 -22.15 6.54 8.11
C GLN A 203 -22.21 7.61 9.21
N ALA A 204 -21.53 7.38 10.33
CA ALA A 204 -21.45 8.35 11.42
C ALA A 204 -20.59 9.59 11.10
N ASN A 205 -19.72 9.56 10.07
CA ASN A 205 -18.79 10.64 9.75
C ASN A 205 -19.46 12.01 9.58
N ALA A 206 -20.69 12.07 9.04
CA ALA A 206 -21.38 13.33 8.78
C ALA A 206 -21.71 14.12 10.06
N HIS A 207 -21.89 13.40 11.18
CA HIS A 207 -22.37 13.98 12.44
C HIS A 207 -21.39 13.81 13.60
N SER A 208 -20.34 12.98 13.43
CA SER A 208 -19.31 12.72 14.42
C SER A 208 -18.28 13.87 14.52
N ALA A 209 -17.81 14.11 15.74
CA ALA A 209 -16.65 14.96 16.01
C ALA A 209 -15.33 14.32 15.54
N LEU A 210 -15.27 12.99 15.45
CA LEU A 210 -14.14 12.25 14.86
C LEU A 210 -14.53 11.76 13.46
N ARG A 211 -13.88 12.27 12.41
CA ARG A 211 -14.26 12.01 11.01
C ARG A 211 -13.15 11.27 10.28
N LEU A 212 -13.46 10.13 9.67
CA LEU A 212 -12.49 9.37 8.88
C LEU A 212 -12.43 9.89 7.44
N ARG A 213 -11.23 10.17 6.95
CA ARG A 213 -10.95 10.36 5.53
C ARG A 213 -9.96 9.30 5.05
N CYS A 214 -10.42 8.50 4.10
CA CYS A 214 -9.60 7.46 3.48
C CYS A 214 -8.69 8.06 2.41
N ARG A 215 -7.41 7.69 2.43
CA ARG A 215 -6.48 7.96 1.32
C ARG A 215 -6.34 6.74 0.41
N ASP A 216 -5.92 5.62 1.00
CA ASP A 216 -5.74 4.36 0.28
C ASP A 216 -6.74 3.33 0.82
N PHE A 217 -7.63 2.83 -0.04
CA PHE A 217 -8.69 1.90 0.34
C PHE A 217 -8.37 0.49 -0.19
N ARG A 218 -8.25 -0.48 0.71
CA ARG A 218 -8.11 -1.91 0.39
C ARG A 218 -9.32 -2.68 0.90
N ALA A 219 -9.91 -3.51 0.05
CA ALA A 219 -11.02 -4.38 0.39
C ALA A 219 -10.77 -5.79 -0.12
N GLU A 220 -10.99 -6.77 0.75
CA GLU A 220 -10.85 -8.21 0.46
C GLU A 220 -12.12 -8.99 0.79
N GLU A 221 -12.42 -10.01 -0.03
CA GLU A 221 -13.52 -10.95 0.21
C GLU A 221 -14.89 -10.27 0.46
N LEU A 222 -15.12 -9.11 -0.16
CA LEU A 222 -16.38 -8.39 -0.08
C LEU A 222 -17.30 -8.73 -1.26
N SER A 223 -18.59 -8.81 -0.98
CA SER A 223 -19.62 -8.87 -2.02
C SER A 223 -19.68 -7.54 -2.80
N ILE A 224 -20.28 -7.58 -4.00
CA ILE A 224 -20.50 -6.39 -4.84
C ILE A 224 -21.30 -5.32 -4.05
N ALA A 225 -22.37 -5.72 -3.36
CA ALA A 225 -23.21 -4.82 -2.59
C ALA A 225 -22.46 -4.16 -1.42
N SER A 226 -21.63 -4.93 -0.71
CA SER A 226 -20.80 -4.41 0.38
C SER A 226 -19.72 -3.44 -0.14
N THR A 227 -19.11 -3.77 -1.27
CA THR A 227 -18.09 -2.92 -1.92
C THR A 227 -18.70 -1.59 -2.33
N VAL A 228 -19.82 -1.60 -3.05
CA VAL A 228 -20.55 -0.39 -3.44
C VAL A 228 -20.95 0.42 -2.21
N GLY A 229 -21.52 -0.25 -1.21
CA GLY A 229 -21.95 0.40 0.02
C GLY A 229 -20.82 1.13 0.75
N LEU A 230 -19.58 0.62 0.74
CA LEU A 230 -18.44 1.37 1.30
C LEU A 230 -17.98 2.50 0.39
N LEU A 231 -17.85 2.24 -0.92
CA LEU A 231 -17.39 3.24 -1.88
C LEU A 231 -18.29 4.48 -1.89
N GLU A 232 -19.60 4.32 -1.68
CA GLU A 232 -20.55 5.44 -1.57
C GLU A 232 -20.20 6.41 -0.45
N PHE A 233 -19.79 5.92 0.73
CA PHE A 233 -19.44 6.76 1.88
C PHE A 233 -18.01 7.32 1.87
N LEU A 234 -17.15 6.85 0.96
CA LEU A 234 -15.81 7.41 0.81
C LEU A 234 -15.84 8.80 0.15
N ASP A 235 -15.02 9.70 0.68
CA ASP A 235 -14.85 11.06 0.17
C ASP A 235 -14.20 11.05 -1.23
N PRO A 236 -14.89 11.56 -2.27
CA PRO A 236 -14.40 11.55 -3.65
C PRO A 236 -13.03 12.23 -3.83
N ALA A 237 -12.75 13.28 -3.06
CA ALA A 237 -11.53 14.06 -3.21
C ALA A 237 -10.32 13.46 -2.47
N GLY A 238 -10.56 12.63 -1.45
CA GLY A 238 -9.54 12.09 -0.57
C GLY A 238 -8.88 10.81 -1.05
N VAL A 239 -9.60 9.99 -1.82
CA VAL A 239 -9.13 8.65 -2.24
C VAL A 239 -8.16 8.74 -3.40
N ARG A 240 -6.94 8.24 -3.18
CA ARG A 240 -5.85 8.16 -4.17
C ARG A 240 -5.67 6.74 -4.70
N GLN A 241 -5.95 5.72 -3.90
CA GLN A 241 -5.82 4.32 -4.29
C GLN A 241 -7.05 3.52 -3.91
N VAL A 242 -7.47 2.64 -4.81
CA VAL A 242 -8.51 1.62 -4.56
C VAL A 242 -7.96 0.25 -4.96
N ASP A 243 -7.91 -0.64 -3.98
CA ASP A 243 -7.46 -2.03 -4.11
C ASP A 243 -8.61 -2.97 -3.72
N LEU A 244 -9.19 -3.64 -4.72
CA LEU A 244 -10.32 -4.55 -4.55
C LEU A 244 -9.89 -6.01 -4.81
N ARG A 245 -8.70 -6.39 -4.32
CA ARG A 245 -8.19 -7.76 -4.47
C ARG A 245 -9.12 -8.82 -3.86
N PHE A 246 -9.17 -10.00 -4.49
CA PHE A 246 -9.93 -11.17 -4.00
C PHE A 246 -11.45 -10.94 -3.82
N ASN A 247 -12.05 -9.94 -4.48
CA ASN A 247 -13.49 -9.67 -4.38
C ASN A 247 -14.35 -10.39 -5.42
N ASN A 248 -13.76 -11.21 -6.31
CA ASN A 248 -14.46 -12.02 -7.31
C ASN A 248 -15.58 -11.26 -8.07
N LEU A 249 -15.32 -10.02 -8.46
CA LEU A 249 -16.33 -9.11 -9.01
C LEU A 249 -16.86 -9.57 -10.38
N GLY A 250 -15.98 -10.16 -11.21
CA GLY A 250 -16.24 -10.42 -12.61
C GLY A 250 -16.56 -9.15 -13.41
N LEU A 251 -16.88 -9.29 -14.71
CA LEU A 251 -17.30 -8.15 -15.52
C LEU A 251 -18.65 -7.58 -15.10
N SER A 252 -19.58 -8.44 -14.66
CA SER A 252 -20.92 -8.04 -14.21
C SER A 252 -20.87 -7.20 -12.95
N GLY A 253 -20.07 -7.61 -11.95
CA GLY A 253 -19.88 -6.82 -10.73
C GLY A 253 -19.10 -5.54 -10.97
N LEU A 254 -18.07 -5.56 -11.83
CA LEU A 254 -17.36 -4.34 -12.21
C LEU A 254 -18.27 -3.31 -12.88
N ARG A 255 -19.21 -3.73 -13.73
CA ARG A 255 -20.22 -2.83 -14.31
C ARG A 255 -21.01 -2.07 -13.24
N VAL A 256 -21.25 -2.69 -12.08
CA VAL A 256 -21.93 -2.06 -10.94
C VAL A 256 -20.97 -1.22 -10.11
N VAL A 257 -19.74 -1.69 -9.85
CA VAL A 257 -18.78 -1.02 -8.96
C VAL A 257 -18.14 0.22 -9.59
N LEU A 258 -17.72 0.14 -10.85
CA LEU A 258 -16.99 1.21 -11.54
C LEU A 258 -17.70 2.58 -11.61
N PRO A 259 -19.03 2.68 -11.81
CA PRO A 259 -19.71 3.98 -11.73
C PRO A 259 -19.47 4.71 -10.40
N HIS A 260 -19.40 3.97 -9.28
CA HIS A 260 -19.09 4.55 -7.97
C HIS A 260 -17.61 4.93 -7.82
N MET A 261 -16.74 4.43 -8.71
CA MET A 261 -15.34 4.79 -8.75
C MET A 261 -15.07 6.03 -9.62
N ALA A 262 -15.93 6.31 -10.60
CA ALA A 262 -15.79 7.46 -11.49
C ALA A 262 -15.83 8.82 -10.76
N LYS A 263 -16.36 8.86 -9.53
CA LYS A 263 -16.34 10.06 -8.68
C LYS A 263 -14.95 10.39 -8.11
N PHE A 264 -14.04 9.41 -8.04
CA PHE A 264 -12.69 9.61 -7.51
C PHE A 264 -11.77 10.20 -8.58
N THR A 265 -11.87 11.52 -8.78
CA THR A 265 -11.11 12.23 -9.82
C THR A 265 -9.59 12.24 -9.56
N ASN A 266 -9.19 12.11 -8.30
CA ASN A 266 -7.78 12.06 -7.87
C ASN A 266 -7.24 10.62 -7.75
N LEU A 267 -7.95 9.62 -8.27
CA LEU A 267 -7.53 8.23 -8.20
C LEU A 267 -6.29 8.01 -9.09
N VAL A 268 -5.17 7.65 -8.44
CA VAL A 268 -3.88 7.41 -9.08
C VAL A 268 -3.63 5.91 -9.27
N SER A 269 -4.17 5.07 -8.38
CA SER A 269 -3.91 3.63 -8.38
C SER A 269 -5.20 2.81 -8.28
N LEU A 270 -5.36 1.87 -9.21
CA LEU A 270 -6.47 0.92 -9.24
C LEU A 270 -5.92 -0.50 -9.29
N LYS A 271 -6.20 -1.29 -8.25
CA LYS A 271 -5.80 -2.69 -8.16
C LYS A 271 -7.03 -3.58 -8.09
N LEU A 272 -7.16 -4.49 -9.05
CA LEU A 272 -8.25 -5.45 -9.16
C LEU A 272 -7.75 -6.91 -9.27
N PRO A 273 -6.66 -7.34 -8.58
CA PRO A 273 -6.16 -8.69 -8.78
C PRO A 273 -7.15 -9.74 -8.25
N TYR A 274 -7.20 -10.90 -8.90
CA TYR A 274 -8.12 -11.99 -8.54
C TYR A 274 -9.60 -11.59 -8.55
N SER A 275 -9.98 -10.62 -9.39
CA SER A 275 -11.39 -10.24 -9.59
C SER A 275 -12.15 -11.20 -10.52
N ASN A 276 -11.52 -12.30 -10.97
CA ASN A 276 -12.10 -13.31 -11.85
C ASN A 276 -12.72 -12.73 -13.14
N ILE A 277 -12.03 -11.76 -13.74
CA ILE A 277 -12.39 -11.22 -15.04
C ILE A 277 -11.97 -12.24 -16.10
N ASP A 278 -12.91 -12.80 -16.86
CA ASP A 278 -12.62 -13.67 -18.01
C ASP A 278 -13.25 -13.09 -19.28
N VAL A 279 -12.40 -12.69 -20.23
CA VAL A 279 -12.81 -12.13 -21.52
C VAL A 279 -12.48 -13.06 -22.71
N ARG A 280 -12.06 -14.30 -22.46
CA ARG A 280 -11.68 -15.23 -23.53
C ARG A 280 -12.89 -15.74 -24.32
N ARG A 281 -14.07 -15.78 -23.70
CA ARG A 281 -15.34 -16.22 -24.31
C ARG A 281 -16.49 -15.28 -23.94
N LEU A 282 -16.43 -14.05 -24.43
CA LEU A 282 -17.49 -13.08 -24.20
C LEU A 282 -18.74 -13.46 -25.00
N SER A 283 -19.89 -13.50 -24.32
CA SER A 283 -21.18 -13.42 -24.99
C SER A 283 -21.44 -11.96 -25.42
N ALA A 284 -22.37 -11.73 -26.35
CA ALA A 284 -22.69 -10.38 -26.84
C ALA A 284 -23.01 -9.37 -25.70
N GLY A 285 -23.66 -9.82 -24.62
CA GLY A 285 -23.92 -8.97 -23.44
C GLY A 285 -22.67 -8.63 -22.61
N MET A 286 -21.66 -9.51 -22.60
CA MET A 286 -20.40 -9.29 -21.90
C MET A 286 -19.46 -8.38 -22.69
N GLU A 287 -19.53 -8.37 -24.03
CA GLU A 287 -18.78 -7.40 -24.84
C GLU A 287 -19.17 -5.95 -24.52
N GLY A 288 -20.46 -5.68 -24.36
CA GLY A 288 -20.95 -4.38 -23.89
C GLY A 288 -20.42 -4.02 -22.50
N SER A 289 -20.24 -5.02 -21.63
CA SER A 289 -19.69 -4.83 -20.28
C SER A 289 -18.19 -4.53 -20.29
N LEU A 290 -17.43 -5.14 -21.21
CA LEU A 290 -16.02 -4.83 -21.43
C LEU A 290 -15.82 -3.42 -21.99
N HIS A 291 -16.63 -3.03 -23.00
CA HIS A 291 -16.61 -1.67 -23.53
C HIS A 291 -16.97 -0.63 -22.46
N TYR A 292 -17.98 -0.94 -21.64
CA TYR A 292 -18.34 -0.10 -20.51
C TYR A 292 -17.19 0.04 -19.51
N PHE A 293 -16.51 -1.08 -19.18
CA PHE A 293 -15.35 -1.06 -18.30
C PHE A 293 -14.25 -0.16 -18.84
N ALA A 294 -13.84 -0.33 -20.10
CA ALA A 294 -12.85 0.52 -20.76
C ALA A 294 -13.25 2.01 -20.74
N THR A 295 -14.53 2.30 -20.97
CA THR A 295 -15.06 3.67 -20.94
C THR A 295 -14.96 4.28 -19.54
N GLN A 296 -15.26 3.52 -18.49
CA GLN A 296 -15.12 4.01 -17.11
C GLN A 296 -13.67 4.19 -16.70
N LEU A 297 -12.77 3.30 -17.14
CA LEU A 297 -11.32 3.49 -16.94
C LEU A 297 -10.84 4.79 -17.59
N GLY A 298 -11.30 5.09 -18.81
CA GLY A 298 -10.96 6.33 -19.51
C GLY A 298 -11.40 7.63 -18.79
N ARG A 299 -12.36 7.55 -17.85
CA ARG A 299 -12.77 8.70 -17.02
C ARG A 299 -11.79 9.00 -15.88
N LEU A 300 -10.94 8.05 -15.52
CA LEU A 300 -9.94 8.19 -14.46
C LEU A 300 -8.70 8.89 -15.01
N SER A 301 -8.79 10.22 -15.16
CA SER A 301 -7.75 11.04 -15.81
C SER A 301 -6.41 11.07 -15.08
N CYS A 302 -6.38 10.82 -13.78
CA CYS A 302 -5.16 10.82 -12.96
C CYS A 302 -4.55 9.42 -12.77
N LEU A 303 -5.10 8.38 -13.40
CA LEU A 303 -4.67 7.00 -13.20
C LEU A 303 -3.26 6.78 -13.75
N LYS A 304 -2.37 6.29 -12.88
CA LYS A 304 -0.97 5.97 -13.20
C LYS A 304 -0.61 4.52 -12.91
N GLU A 305 -1.34 3.87 -12.02
CA GLU A 305 -1.10 2.46 -11.66
C GLU A 305 -2.37 1.64 -11.92
N LEU A 306 -2.22 0.57 -12.68
CA LEU A 306 -3.29 -0.38 -12.95
C LEU A 306 -2.79 -1.80 -12.75
N ASN A 307 -3.41 -2.51 -11.81
CA ASN A 307 -3.19 -3.94 -11.61
C ASN A 307 -4.47 -4.71 -11.97
N LEU A 308 -4.35 -5.59 -12.96
CA LEU A 308 -5.40 -6.53 -13.39
C LEU A 308 -4.94 -7.99 -13.26
N GLY A 309 -3.99 -8.26 -12.36
CA GLY A 309 -3.41 -9.59 -12.16
C GLY A 309 -4.46 -10.69 -11.95
N SER A 310 -4.17 -11.88 -12.45
CA SER A 310 -5.05 -13.05 -12.42
C SER A 310 -6.39 -12.84 -13.15
N SER A 311 -6.45 -11.91 -14.10
CA SER A 311 -7.58 -11.69 -15.01
C SER A 311 -7.26 -12.26 -16.38
N ARG A 312 -8.15 -13.05 -16.99
CA ARG A 312 -7.92 -13.68 -18.30
C ARG A 312 -8.26 -12.70 -19.41
N LEU A 313 -7.27 -11.91 -19.83
CA LEU A 313 -7.40 -10.73 -20.71
C LEU A 313 -7.03 -10.95 -22.18
N SER A 314 -6.85 -12.21 -22.59
CA SER A 314 -6.34 -12.61 -23.90
C SER A 314 -6.96 -11.84 -25.09
N GLY A 315 -6.13 -11.08 -25.80
CA GLY A 315 -6.46 -10.37 -27.04
C GLY A 315 -7.27 -9.08 -26.87
N ARG A 316 -7.51 -8.60 -25.65
CA ARG A 316 -8.43 -7.49 -25.36
C ARG A 316 -7.76 -6.29 -24.67
N LEU A 317 -6.43 -6.28 -24.49
CA LEU A 317 -5.75 -5.13 -23.85
C LEU A 317 -5.96 -3.82 -24.59
N ARG A 318 -5.96 -3.84 -25.93
CA ARG A 318 -6.23 -2.65 -26.76
C ARG A 318 -7.58 -2.02 -26.43
N GLN A 319 -8.62 -2.85 -26.27
CA GLN A 319 -9.96 -2.38 -25.95
C GLN A 319 -10.04 -1.79 -24.53
N LEU A 320 -9.31 -2.37 -23.57
CA LEU A 320 -9.30 -1.94 -22.18
C LEU A 320 -8.53 -0.64 -21.94
N LEU A 321 -7.31 -0.58 -22.47
CA LEU A 321 -6.38 0.51 -22.18
C LEU A 321 -6.50 1.66 -23.19
N GLY A 322 -7.05 1.42 -24.39
CA GLY A 322 -7.09 2.41 -25.46
C GLY A 322 -7.86 3.70 -25.15
N ASN A 323 -8.74 3.68 -24.14
CA ASN A 323 -9.52 4.84 -23.71
C ASN A 323 -8.82 5.71 -22.66
N LEU A 324 -7.69 5.25 -22.10
CA LEU A 324 -6.93 5.99 -21.09
C LEU A 324 -6.22 7.19 -21.73
N GLN A 325 -6.45 8.38 -21.17
CA GLN A 325 -5.89 9.63 -21.70
C GLN A 325 -4.43 9.87 -21.25
N GLY A 326 -4.06 9.31 -20.09
CA GLY A 326 -2.72 9.47 -19.50
C GLY A 326 -1.87 8.20 -19.63
N PRO A 327 -0.54 8.34 -19.69
CA PRO A 327 0.36 7.19 -19.64
C PRO A 327 0.36 6.56 -18.24
N LEU A 328 0.34 5.23 -18.21
CA LEU A 328 0.52 4.48 -16.97
C LEU A 328 2.00 4.44 -16.61
N GLU A 329 2.31 4.58 -15.33
CA GLU A 329 3.65 4.42 -14.77
C GLU A 329 3.86 3.01 -14.17
N SER A 330 2.78 2.33 -13.76
CA SER A 330 2.81 0.96 -13.24
C SER A 330 1.71 0.13 -13.89
N LEU A 331 2.09 -0.99 -14.52
CA LEU A 331 1.16 -1.92 -15.16
C LEU A 331 1.46 -3.34 -14.69
N GLU A 332 0.50 -3.96 -14.01
CA GLU A 332 0.62 -5.31 -13.47
C GLU A 332 -0.43 -6.23 -14.13
N LEU A 333 0.06 -7.17 -14.93
CA LEU A 333 -0.71 -8.11 -15.75
C LEU A 333 -0.26 -9.56 -15.49
N ALA A 334 0.07 -9.86 -14.23
CA ALA A 334 0.42 -11.21 -13.81
C ALA A 334 -0.71 -12.20 -14.12
N PHE A 335 -0.39 -13.41 -14.60
CA PHE A 335 -1.31 -14.50 -14.90
C PHE A 335 -2.50 -14.11 -15.80
N CYS A 336 -2.26 -13.22 -16.77
CA CYS A 336 -3.32 -12.68 -17.63
C CYS A 336 -3.60 -13.46 -18.92
N TYR A 337 -2.83 -14.51 -19.22
CA TYR A 337 -2.93 -15.30 -20.45
C TYR A 337 -2.83 -14.42 -21.72
N LEU A 338 -1.85 -13.51 -21.75
CA LEU A 338 -1.66 -12.56 -22.84
C LEU A 338 -1.36 -13.26 -24.17
N LEU A 339 -1.78 -12.63 -25.27
CA LEU A 339 -1.49 -13.07 -26.65
C LEU A 339 -0.45 -12.15 -27.32
N PRO A 340 0.18 -12.59 -28.44
CA PRO A 340 1.14 -11.75 -29.16
C PRO A 340 0.58 -10.39 -29.56
N SER A 341 -0.71 -10.32 -29.87
CA SER A 341 -1.42 -9.07 -30.20
C SER A 341 -1.49 -8.08 -29.03
N ASP A 342 -1.57 -8.58 -27.79
CA ASP A 342 -1.61 -7.76 -26.57
C ASP A 342 -0.27 -7.08 -26.33
N LEU A 343 0.83 -7.85 -26.40
CA LEU A 343 2.18 -7.30 -26.26
C LEU A 343 2.55 -6.38 -27.44
N ALA A 344 2.11 -6.72 -28.66
CA ALA A 344 2.28 -5.85 -29.82
C ALA A 344 1.56 -4.51 -29.63
N TYR A 345 0.32 -4.53 -29.11
CA TYR A 345 -0.39 -3.30 -28.74
C TYR A 345 0.38 -2.51 -27.68
N LEU A 346 0.79 -3.16 -26.58
CA LEU A 346 1.53 -2.48 -25.51
C LEU A 346 2.80 -1.83 -26.06
N SER A 347 3.59 -2.52 -26.90
CA SER A 347 4.82 -1.97 -27.50
C SER A 347 4.59 -0.71 -28.32
N GLN A 348 3.38 -0.48 -28.84
CA GLN A 348 3.02 0.71 -29.63
C GLN A 348 2.18 1.71 -28.83
N SER A 349 1.86 1.40 -27.58
CA SER A 349 0.98 2.22 -26.75
C SER A 349 1.73 3.40 -26.13
N LEU A 350 1.00 4.49 -25.88
CA LEU A 350 1.51 5.67 -25.17
C LEU A 350 1.97 5.36 -23.73
N HIS A 351 1.55 4.23 -23.16
CA HIS A 351 1.88 3.86 -21.78
C HIS A 351 3.33 3.39 -21.65
N THR A 352 3.83 2.61 -22.62
CA THR A 352 5.09 1.87 -22.51
C THR A 352 6.32 2.73 -22.23
N PRO A 353 6.55 3.87 -22.92
CA PRO A 353 7.71 4.72 -22.64
C PRO A 353 7.68 5.42 -21.27
N ALA A 354 6.54 5.39 -20.58
CA ALA A 354 6.38 5.96 -19.24
C ALA A 354 6.36 4.89 -18.13
N LEU A 355 6.31 3.60 -18.50
CA LEU A 355 6.25 2.50 -17.55
C LEU A 355 7.55 2.44 -16.76
N LYS A 356 7.42 2.53 -15.44
CA LYS A 356 8.50 2.34 -14.49
C LYS A 356 8.34 1.02 -13.74
N LYS A 357 7.12 0.49 -13.59
CA LYS A 357 6.87 -0.87 -13.11
C LYS A 357 6.07 -1.66 -14.15
N LEU A 358 6.59 -2.83 -14.50
CA LEU A 358 5.94 -3.78 -15.39
C LEU A 358 6.00 -5.18 -14.76
N ASP A 359 4.84 -5.78 -14.54
CA ASP A 359 4.72 -7.17 -14.09
C ASP A 359 3.94 -7.98 -15.13
N LEU A 360 4.62 -8.96 -15.72
CA LEU A 360 4.08 -9.90 -16.70
C LEU A 360 4.15 -11.34 -16.20
N SER A 361 4.31 -11.55 -14.89
CA SER A 361 4.51 -12.85 -14.28
C SER A 361 3.45 -13.86 -14.69
N GLY A 362 3.78 -15.15 -14.82
CA GLY A 362 2.83 -16.21 -15.16
C GLY A 362 2.27 -16.18 -16.59
N ASN A 363 2.71 -15.25 -17.45
CA ASN A 363 2.44 -15.31 -18.89
C ASN A 363 3.53 -16.13 -19.58
N ASN A 364 3.19 -16.95 -20.58
CA ASN A 364 4.19 -17.77 -21.28
C ASN A 364 5.04 -16.93 -22.24
N LEU A 365 6.03 -16.19 -21.74
CA LEU A 365 6.89 -15.29 -22.51
C LEU A 365 7.92 -16.03 -23.40
N SER A 366 7.88 -17.36 -23.45
CA SER A 366 8.64 -18.17 -24.40
C SER A 366 8.01 -18.18 -25.81
N ASP A 367 8.76 -18.69 -26.79
CA ASP A 367 8.31 -18.93 -28.16
C ASP A 367 7.61 -17.71 -28.81
N THR A 368 6.29 -17.79 -28.98
CA THR A 368 5.47 -16.80 -29.71
C THR A 368 5.41 -15.42 -29.07
N LEU A 369 5.57 -15.33 -27.74
CA LEU A 369 5.54 -14.06 -27.02
C LEU A 369 6.92 -13.41 -26.88
N LEU A 370 8.01 -14.14 -27.13
CA LEU A 370 9.37 -13.63 -26.95
C LEU A 370 9.63 -12.40 -27.82
N GLN A 371 9.30 -12.47 -29.11
CA GLN A 371 9.55 -11.37 -30.06
C GLN A 371 8.73 -10.10 -29.72
N PRO A 372 7.41 -10.18 -29.48
CA PRO A 372 6.65 -9.03 -28.97
C PRO A 372 7.17 -8.48 -27.63
N PHE A 373 7.58 -9.37 -26.71
CA PHE A 373 8.12 -8.98 -25.42
C PHE A 373 9.44 -8.22 -25.54
N GLN A 374 10.35 -8.68 -26.41
CA GLN A 374 11.60 -7.96 -26.73
C GLN A 374 11.35 -6.54 -27.23
N ARG A 375 10.34 -6.35 -28.09
CA ARG A 375 9.95 -5.01 -28.55
C ARG A 375 9.42 -4.16 -27.40
N LEU A 376 8.53 -4.71 -26.59
CA LEU A 376 7.98 -4.01 -25.42
C LEU A 376 9.08 -3.54 -24.47
N LEU A 377 10.04 -4.40 -24.14
CA LEU A 377 11.17 -4.05 -23.27
C LEU A 377 12.05 -2.96 -23.89
N ARG A 378 12.30 -3.02 -25.20
CA ARG A 378 13.09 -2.00 -25.90
C ARG A 378 12.47 -0.61 -25.77
N GLU A 379 11.16 -0.52 -25.95
CA GLU A 379 10.41 0.74 -25.83
C GLU A 379 10.34 1.24 -24.37
N ALA A 380 10.29 0.33 -23.39
CA ALA A 380 10.27 0.68 -21.96
C ALA A 380 11.65 0.93 -21.34
N ALA A 381 12.75 0.65 -22.06
CA ALA A 381 14.10 0.58 -21.50
C ALA A 381 14.54 1.89 -20.80
N GLY A 382 14.10 3.05 -21.30
CA GLY A 382 14.47 4.36 -20.74
C GLY A 382 13.77 4.74 -19.43
N SER A 383 12.66 4.09 -19.09
CA SER A 383 11.84 4.43 -17.91
C SER A 383 11.78 3.32 -16.87
N LEU A 384 12.02 2.06 -17.25
CA LEU A 384 11.75 0.91 -16.41
C LEU A 384 12.67 0.83 -15.18
N LEU A 385 12.07 0.76 -13.99
CA LEU A 385 12.74 0.61 -12.70
C LEU A 385 12.51 -0.78 -12.09
N HIS A 386 11.36 -1.39 -12.37
CA HIS A 386 10.94 -2.66 -11.79
C HIS A 386 10.34 -3.55 -12.88
N LEU A 387 10.97 -4.70 -13.12
CA LEU A 387 10.50 -5.72 -14.05
C LEU A 387 10.24 -7.02 -13.30
N ASP A 388 9.02 -7.51 -13.38
CA ASP A 388 8.68 -8.85 -12.92
C ASP A 388 8.23 -9.75 -14.08
N ILE A 389 8.96 -10.86 -14.24
CA ILE A 389 8.74 -11.91 -15.24
C ILE A 389 8.86 -13.28 -14.57
N MET A 390 8.38 -13.40 -13.33
CA MET A 390 8.30 -14.68 -12.63
C MET A 390 7.40 -15.67 -13.36
N GLU A 391 7.71 -16.97 -13.27
CA GLU A 391 6.86 -18.05 -13.78
C GLU A 391 6.52 -17.94 -15.28
N CYS A 392 7.38 -17.32 -16.07
CA CYS A 392 7.16 -17.02 -17.48
C CYS A 392 7.66 -18.10 -18.47
N ARG A 393 8.12 -19.24 -17.94
CA ARG A 393 8.70 -20.37 -18.68
C ARG A 393 9.94 -20.01 -19.52
N LEU A 394 10.72 -19.04 -19.06
CA LEU A 394 11.96 -18.61 -19.71
C LEU A 394 13.10 -19.57 -19.39
N ALA A 395 13.49 -20.39 -20.37
CA ALA A 395 14.73 -21.16 -20.33
C ALA A 395 15.97 -20.30 -20.65
N ASP A 396 17.17 -20.84 -20.42
CA ASP A 396 18.46 -20.17 -20.65
C ASP A 396 18.56 -19.48 -22.03
N THR A 397 18.15 -20.16 -23.10
CA THR A 397 18.22 -19.64 -24.47
C THR A 397 17.36 -18.39 -24.67
N HIS A 398 16.18 -18.37 -24.06
CA HIS A 398 15.29 -17.21 -24.08
C HIS A 398 15.87 -16.05 -23.28
N LEU A 399 16.48 -16.35 -22.12
CA LEU A 399 17.14 -15.34 -21.31
C LEU A 399 18.32 -14.72 -22.06
N GLU A 400 19.18 -15.54 -22.67
CA GLU A 400 20.30 -15.09 -23.51
C GLU A 400 19.84 -14.14 -24.64
N ALA A 401 18.69 -14.42 -25.25
CA ALA A 401 18.08 -13.54 -26.26
C ALA A 401 17.53 -12.22 -25.68
N LEU A 402 17.15 -12.18 -24.40
CA LEU A 402 16.64 -10.98 -23.71
C LEU A 402 17.75 -10.09 -23.14
N LEU A 403 18.90 -10.67 -22.79
CA LEU A 403 20.01 -9.97 -22.14
C LEU A 403 20.44 -8.68 -22.84
N PRO A 404 20.61 -8.60 -24.18
CA PRO A 404 21.01 -7.34 -24.83
C PRO A 404 20.04 -6.19 -24.56
N ILE A 405 18.74 -6.48 -24.50
CA ILE A 405 17.70 -5.49 -24.27
C ILE A 405 17.61 -5.15 -22.78
N LEU A 406 17.72 -6.15 -21.89
CA LEU A 406 17.80 -5.92 -20.44
C LEU A 406 18.99 -5.02 -20.07
N CYS A 407 20.14 -5.17 -20.74
CA CYS A 407 21.31 -4.31 -20.55
C CYS A 407 21.06 -2.86 -20.98
N CYS A 408 20.05 -2.60 -21.83
CA CYS A 408 19.65 -1.24 -22.20
C CYS A 408 18.78 -0.57 -21.11
N CYS A 409 18.21 -1.34 -20.19
CA CYS A 409 17.40 -0.84 -19.09
C CYS A 409 18.29 -0.28 -17.96
N ALA A 410 19.02 0.80 -18.23
CA ALA A 410 20.05 1.34 -17.32
C ALA A 410 19.54 1.75 -15.94
N ARG A 411 18.24 2.03 -15.81
CA ARG A 411 17.58 2.47 -14.56
C ARG A 411 16.92 1.32 -13.79
N LEU A 412 17.04 0.09 -14.29
CA LEU A 412 16.40 -1.07 -13.69
C LEU A 412 16.99 -1.31 -12.29
N ARG A 413 16.13 -1.34 -11.28
CA ARG A 413 16.50 -1.54 -9.87
C ARG A 413 16.08 -2.90 -9.33
N TYR A 414 15.03 -3.46 -9.91
CA TYR A 414 14.47 -4.74 -9.52
C TYR A 414 14.24 -5.63 -10.73
N LEU A 415 14.67 -6.90 -10.64
CA LEU A 415 14.41 -7.93 -11.62
C LEU A 415 13.90 -9.22 -10.95
N GLY A 416 12.66 -9.59 -11.23
CA GLY A 416 12.06 -10.85 -10.80
C GLY A 416 12.08 -11.89 -11.91
N VAL A 417 12.80 -13.00 -11.73
CA VAL A 417 12.87 -14.14 -12.66
C VAL A 417 12.57 -15.48 -11.98
N PHE A 418 12.11 -15.47 -10.73
CA PHE A 418 11.75 -16.67 -9.96
C PHE A 418 10.72 -17.56 -10.69
N GLY A 419 10.77 -18.87 -10.49
CA GLY A 419 9.86 -19.82 -11.12
C GLY A 419 10.06 -20.03 -12.64
N ASN A 420 11.15 -19.52 -13.21
CA ASN A 420 11.57 -19.84 -14.58
C ASN A 420 12.56 -21.03 -14.59
N PRO A 421 12.55 -21.87 -15.63
CA PRO A 421 13.45 -23.02 -15.75
C PRO A 421 14.87 -22.62 -16.15
N LEU A 422 15.57 -21.90 -15.26
CA LEU A 422 16.95 -21.45 -15.47
C LEU A 422 17.94 -22.43 -14.86
N SER A 423 19.03 -22.70 -15.57
CA SER A 423 20.15 -23.48 -15.03
C SER A 423 21.14 -22.60 -14.28
N THR A 424 22.06 -23.22 -13.55
CA THR A 424 23.21 -22.52 -12.95
C THR A 424 24.00 -21.74 -14.01
N ARG A 425 24.15 -22.30 -15.23
CA ARG A 425 24.82 -21.60 -16.35
C ARG A 425 24.03 -20.35 -16.78
N GLY A 426 22.70 -20.47 -16.87
CA GLY A 426 21.82 -19.35 -17.19
C GLY A 426 21.93 -18.21 -16.18
N LEU A 427 21.91 -18.54 -14.88
CA LEU A 427 22.06 -17.55 -13.79
C LEU A 427 23.42 -16.88 -13.77
N LYS A 428 24.51 -17.65 -13.96
CA LYS A 428 25.87 -17.09 -14.06
C LYS A 428 25.97 -16.12 -15.24
N THR A 429 25.36 -16.47 -16.37
CA THR A 429 25.31 -15.61 -17.56
C THR A 429 24.50 -14.34 -17.30
N LEU A 430 23.36 -14.46 -16.62
CA LEU A 430 22.55 -13.31 -16.21
C LEU A 430 23.37 -12.35 -15.33
N LEU A 431 24.06 -12.87 -14.32
CA LEU A 431 24.87 -12.08 -13.39
C LEU A 431 25.97 -11.32 -14.12
N LEU A 432 26.79 -12.04 -14.90
CA LEU A 432 27.90 -11.43 -15.64
C LEU A 432 27.44 -10.33 -16.60
N ARG A 433 26.30 -10.53 -17.26
CA ARG A 433 25.78 -9.57 -18.26
C ARG A 433 25.05 -8.40 -17.62
N THR A 434 24.42 -8.58 -16.46
CA THR A 434 23.74 -7.51 -15.72
C THR A 434 24.66 -6.77 -14.74
N ALA A 435 25.90 -7.21 -14.57
CA ALA A 435 26.89 -6.55 -13.71
C ALA A 435 27.08 -5.05 -14.07
N GLY A 436 26.95 -4.69 -15.35
CA GLY A 436 27.02 -3.30 -15.82
C GLY A 436 25.82 -2.40 -15.45
N LEU A 437 24.72 -2.96 -14.95
CA LEU A 437 23.52 -2.19 -14.56
C LEU A 437 23.67 -1.64 -13.14
N SER A 438 24.38 -0.52 -12.97
CA SER A 438 24.71 0.08 -11.66
C SER A 438 23.50 0.32 -10.75
N ASP A 439 22.32 0.56 -11.32
CA ASP A 439 21.10 0.83 -10.56
C ASP A 439 20.40 -0.45 -10.05
N LEU A 440 20.80 -1.64 -10.53
CA LEU A 440 20.18 -2.92 -10.20
C LEU A 440 20.49 -3.34 -8.76
N ARG A 441 19.50 -3.25 -7.87
CA ARG A 441 19.68 -3.50 -6.43
C ARG A 441 19.12 -4.83 -5.95
N LEU A 442 18.10 -5.36 -6.61
CA LEU A 442 17.44 -6.60 -6.17
C LEU A 442 17.14 -7.50 -7.36
N VAL A 443 17.67 -8.72 -7.32
CA VAL A 443 17.35 -9.79 -8.26
C VAL A 443 16.76 -10.95 -7.49
N ILE A 444 15.52 -11.32 -7.83
CA ILE A 444 14.89 -12.53 -7.29
C ILE A 444 15.01 -13.64 -8.34
N TYR A 445 15.85 -14.63 -8.05
CA TYR A 445 16.20 -15.70 -8.98
C TYR A 445 15.60 -17.06 -8.56
N PRO A 446 15.29 -17.98 -9.50
CA PRO A 446 14.76 -19.30 -9.18
C PRO A 446 15.82 -20.23 -8.59
N TYR A 447 15.38 -21.31 -7.96
CA TYR A 447 16.27 -22.46 -7.76
C TYR A 447 16.72 -22.99 -9.13
N PRO A 448 18.03 -23.19 -9.37
CA PRO A 448 18.52 -23.70 -10.64
C PRO A 448 17.93 -25.08 -10.95
N VAL A 449 17.55 -25.33 -12.21
CA VAL A 449 16.95 -26.62 -12.60
C VAL A 449 17.86 -27.82 -12.34
N ASP A 450 19.18 -27.60 -12.36
CA ASP A 450 20.22 -28.60 -12.07
C ASP A 450 20.38 -28.92 -10.58
N CYS A 451 19.71 -28.17 -9.69
CA CYS A 451 19.61 -28.49 -8.26
C CYS A 451 18.40 -29.38 -7.92
N TYR A 452 17.50 -29.66 -8.87
CA TYR A 452 16.38 -30.57 -8.62
C TYR A 452 16.79 -32.03 -8.84
N GLY A 453 16.05 -32.96 -8.22
CA GLY A 453 16.22 -34.40 -8.45
C GLY A 453 15.85 -34.84 -9.87
N GLU A 454 16.24 -36.06 -10.24
CA GLU A 454 16.01 -36.63 -11.59
C GLU A 454 14.52 -36.82 -11.95
N ASP A 455 13.63 -36.74 -10.96
CA ASP A 455 12.17 -36.88 -11.13
C ASP A 455 11.48 -35.62 -11.69
N LEU A 456 12.23 -34.54 -11.97
CA LEU A 456 11.65 -33.30 -12.49
C LEU A 456 11.18 -33.47 -13.95
N PRO A 457 9.88 -33.31 -14.26
CA PRO A 457 9.39 -33.44 -15.63
C PRO A 457 9.96 -32.35 -16.53
N TRP A 458 10.35 -32.70 -17.75
CA TRP A 458 10.86 -31.75 -18.75
C TRP A 458 9.87 -31.55 -19.91
N PRO A 459 9.49 -30.32 -20.26
CA PRO A 459 9.83 -29.05 -19.60
C PRO A 459 9.07 -28.87 -18.27
N PRO A 460 9.71 -28.34 -17.21
CA PRO A 460 9.07 -28.21 -15.91
C PRO A 460 8.04 -27.08 -15.94
N SER A 461 6.87 -27.33 -15.35
CA SER A 461 5.92 -26.26 -15.07
C SER A 461 6.36 -25.45 -13.86
N SER A 462 5.86 -24.22 -13.73
CA SER A 462 6.12 -23.39 -12.55
C SER A 462 5.70 -24.08 -11.25
N SER A 463 4.61 -24.86 -11.27
CA SER A 463 4.18 -25.66 -10.11
C SER A 463 5.16 -26.78 -9.75
N SER A 464 5.81 -27.41 -10.74
CA SER A 464 6.84 -28.42 -10.51
C SER A 464 8.10 -27.80 -9.91
N LEU A 465 8.47 -26.58 -10.33
CA LEU A 465 9.60 -25.85 -9.75
C LEU A 465 9.30 -25.38 -8.31
N LEU A 466 8.06 -25.00 -8.02
CA LEU A 466 7.65 -24.57 -6.67
C LEU A 466 7.59 -25.73 -5.67
N ASN A 467 7.12 -26.91 -6.09
CA ASN A 467 6.87 -28.05 -5.21
C ASN A 467 7.95 -29.14 -5.27
N GLY A 468 8.91 -29.03 -6.19
CA GLY A 468 9.96 -30.01 -6.39
C GLY A 468 10.96 -30.06 -5.23
N SER A 469 11.51 -31.23 -4.95
CA SER A 469 12.60 -31.39 -3.99
C SER A 469 13.89 -30.82 -4.57
N VAL A 470 14.42 -29.80 -3.89
CA VAL A 470 15.71 -29.19 -4.22
C VAL A 470 16.79 -29.86 -3.39
N ASP A 471 17.89 -30.22 -4.04
CA ASP A 471 19.13 -30.63 -3.39
C ASP A 471 19.78 -29.41 -2.74
N GLU A 472 19.56 -29.26 -1.44
CA GLU A 472 20.02 -28.12 -0.64
C GLU A 472 21.55 -27.97 -0.63
N GLU A 473 22.30 -29.06 -0.76
CA GLU A 473 23.77 -29.02 -0.79
C GLU A 473 24.26 -28.46 -2.13
N LYS A 474 23.70 -28.96 -3.26
CA LYS A 474 23.99 -28.40 -4.58
C LYS A 474 23.59 -26.94 -4.66
N PHE A 475 22.40 -26.59 -4.15
CA PHE A 475 21.93 -25.21 -4.15
C PHE A 475 22.82 -24.29 -3.30
N SER A 476 23.24 -24.73 -2.12
CA SER A 476 24.16 -23.97 -1.25
C SER A 476 25.49 -23.69 -1.96
N ARG A 477 26.04 -24.67 -2.69
CA ARG A 477 27.24 -24.49 -3.51
C ARG A 477 27.03 -23.47 -4.62
N VAL A 478 25.94 -23.57 -5.38
CA VAL A 478 25.63 -22.60 -6.45
C VAL A 478 25.42 -21.20 -5.89
N SER A 479 24.73 -21.07 -4.76
CA SER A 479 24.51 -19.78 -4.09
C SER A 479 25.83 -19.16 -3.64
N ALA A 480 26.74 -19.94 -3.06
CA ALA A 480 28.08 -19.48 -2.68
C ALA A 480 28.90 -19.04 -3.91
N GLU A 481 28.85 -19.78 -5.01
CA GLU A 481 29.51 -19.41 -6.27
C GLU A 481 28.95 -18.09 -6.83
N LEU A 482 27.63 -17.90 -6.85
CA LEU A 482 27.01 -16.64 -7.29
C LEU A 482 27.43 -15.46 -6.39
N GLN A 483 27.49 -15.65 -5.08
CA GLN A 483 27.96 -14.62 -4.14
C GLN A 483 29.42 -14.25 -4.40
N GLN A 484 30.29 -15.23 -4.65
CA GLN A 484 31.68 -14.96 -5.03
C GLN A 484 31.78 -14.18 -6.35
N MET A 485 30.94 -14.49 -7.33
CA MET A 485 30.88 -13.74 -8.59
C MET A 485 30.44 -12.29 -8.38
N LEU A 486 29.45 -12.04 -7.51
CA LEU A 486 29.03 -10.67 -7.15
C LEU A 486 30.18 -9.88 -6.50
N LEU A 487 30.92 -10.51 -5.58
CA LEU A 487 32.10 -9.92 -4.96
C LEU A 487 33.18 -9.57 -6.00
N SER A 488 33.42 -10.47 -6.97
CA SER A 488 34.41 -10.27 -8.03
C SER A 488 34.05 -9.17 -9.04
N THR A 489 32.76 -8.85 -9.16
CA THR A 489 32.23 -7.83 -10.08
C THR A 489 31.99 -6.48 -9.40
N ASP A 490 32.43 -6.32 -8.15
CA ASP A 490 32.25 -5.13 -7.29
C ASP A 490 30.77 -4.73 -7.10
N ARG A 491 29.85 -5.70 -7.21
CA ARG A 491 28.39 -5.50 -7.05
C ARG A 491 27.91 -5.82 -5.64
N ASN A 492 28.59 -5.27 -4.64
CA ASN A 492 28.22 -5.41 -3.22
C ASN A 492 26.90 -4.71 -2.86
N ASP A 493 26.45 -3.80 -3.74
CA ASP A 493 25.20 -3.06 -3.64
C ASP A 493 23.97 -3.88 -4.07
N ALA A 494 24.17 -4.92 -4.88
CA ALA A 494 23.10 -5.74 -5.45
C ALA A 494 22.81 -6.99 -4.61
N ILE A 495 21.55 -7.18 -4.23
CA ILE A 495 21.08 -8.33 -3.47
C ILE A 495 20.48 -9.34 -4.45
N TRP A 496 21.05 -10.53 -4.48
CA TRP A 496 20.51 -11.68 -5.20
C TRP A 496 19.91 -12.66 -4.18
N THR A 497 18.64 -13.02 -4.35
CA THR A 497 17.94 -13.88 -3.39
C THR A 497 16.89 -14.76 -4.05
N THR A 498 16.59 -15.91 -3.45
CA THR A 498 15.42 -16.74 -3.80
C THR A 498 14.19 -16.39 -2.96
N ASN A 499 14.33 -15.46 -1.99
CA ASN A 499 13.28 -15.16 -1.03
C ASN A 499 12.23 -14.18 -1.60
N LEU A 500 11.04 -14.72 -1.86
CA LEU A 500 9.87 -13.98 -2.36
C LEU A 500 9.31 -12.97 -1.34
N CYS A 501 9.61 -13.07 -0.04
CA CYS A 501 9.11 -12.12 0.96
C CYS A 501 9.64 -10.69 0.76
N ARG A 502 10.76 -10.51 0.03
CA ARG A 502 11.30 -9.20 -0.35
C ARG A 502 10.63 -8.57 -1.59
N HIS A 503 9.70 -9.29 -2.21
CA HIS A 503 8.94 -8.82 -3.37
C HIS A 503 7.96 -7.68 -3.02
N ASN A 504 7.33 -7.73 -1.84
CA ASN A 504 6.31 -6.76 -1.40
C ASN A 504 6.88 -5.48 -0.76
N THR A 505 8.16 -5.46 -0.40
CA THR A 505 8.79 -4.38 0.39
C THR A 505 9.11 -3.12 -0.44
N LEU A 506 8.95 -3.18 -1.76
CA LEU A 506 9.30 -2.10 -2.68
C LEU A 506 8.05 -1.37 -3.14
N ASP A 507 7.61 -0.38 -2.35
CA ASP A 507 6.62 0.60 -2.79
C ASP A 507 7.24 1.45 -3.92
N TYR A 508 6.66 1.33 -5.10
CA TYR A 508 7.06 2.01 -6.33
C TYR A 508 7.13 3.55 -6.17
N PHE A 509 6.34 4.16 -5.27
CA PHE A 509 6.42 5.60 -4.97
C PHE A 509 7.59 6.00 -4.07
N ASN A 510 8.29 5.03 -3.47
CA ASN A 510 9.45 5.23 -2.59
C ASN A 510 10.77 4.74 -3.21
N LEU A 511 10.74 4.29 -4.48
CA LEU A 511 11.93 3.95 -5.28
C LEU A 511 12.52 5.19 -5.96
#